data_AF-A0A0T6AMC8-F1
#
_entry.id   AF-A0A0T6AMC8-F1
#
_cell.length_a   1.000
_cell.length_b   1.000
_cell.length_c   1.000
_cell.angle_alpha   90.00
_cell.angle_beta   90.00
_cell.angle_gamma   90.00
#
_symmetry.space_group_name_H-M   'P 1'
#
loop_
_entity.id
_entity.type
_entity.pdbx_description
1 polymer ?
#
loop_
_entity_poly.entity_id
_entity_poly.type
_entity_poly.pdbx_seq_one_letter_code
_entity_poly.pdbx_strand_id
1 'polypeptide(L)'
;MGRPAAVLLLLTALAVGGCRGIGPAARSQPTPSATPVGAHIGVVDVETVARAHPRWPELDALTKKLADVAAQLATPPQLSPVVRARIDARLRAQAKKLEAEFQAEVAALRARQAAKLARYVAQLRAEQAAKLNQLRAQIDGELKKGIDARATTLRADLRQYEAQVLEEYRFPIANLRLKTDVVGVATEDELRRITGELDRLLTERDGRVRARAEVLDVVLRDFERARIAEANARLDKAQKAAEVEINRLVVVKKKELDAEARRLTRAKQRAFEGRMNAFRRQLLSVGEGQLASAQGQYVEGLRQREQQLLAERQALQEQRARLEDSILADVKIEVAAIAAARGFDVVLTRYLTNLTGEDMTTDVLARLKR
;
A
#
# COMPACT_ATOMS: atom_id res chain seq x y z
N MET A 1 -3.71 52.85 4.08
CA MET A 1 -5.11 53.28 4.23
C MET A 1 -5.75 52.45 5.33
N GLY A 2 -6.31 53.13 6.35
CA GLY A 2 -7.28 52.53 7.28
C GLY A 2 -6.76 51.71 8.47
N ARG A 3 -6.06 52.34 9.43
CA ARG A 3 -6.31 52.12 10.88
C ARG A 3 -7.42 53.10 11.30
N PRO A 4 -8.17 52.97 12.42
CA PRO A 4 -7.77 52.54 13.78
C PRO A 4 -8.87 51.64 14.45
N ALA A 5 -8.97 51.30 15.74
CA ALA A 5 -8.50 51.74 17.05
C ALA A 5 -8.62 50.50 17.99
N ALA A 6 -7.74 50.15 18.93
CA ALA A 6 -7.15 50.86 20.07
C ALA A 6 -8.13 51.07 21.26
N VAL A 7 -7.59 50.75 22.46
CA VAL A 7 -7.91 51.27 23.81
C VAL A 7 -9.05 50.55 24.56
N LEU A 8 -9.05 50.37 25.90
CA LEU A 8 -8.10 50.26 27.02
C LEU A 8 -9.00 50.14 28.29
N LEU A 9 -8.50 49.43 29.31
CA LEU A 9 -8.72 49.52 30.77
C LEU A 9 -9.83 50.39 31.43
N LEU A 10 -10.25 49.88 32.60
CA LEU A 10 -10.47 50.52 33.93
C LEU A 10 -11.88 50.40 34.57
N LEU A 11 -11.94 49.55 35.61
CA LEU A 11 -12.15 49.86 37.04
C LEU A 11 -13.19 50.92 37.50
N THR A 12 -13.76 50.61 38.67
CA THR A 12 -14.41 51.47 39.72
C THR A 12 -15.93 51.70 39.72
N ALA A 13 -16.60 50.96 40.62
CA ALA A 13 -17.22 51.39 41.90
C ALA A 13 -18.28 52.51 42.00
N LEU A 14 -19.21 52.24 42.94
CA LEU A 14 -20.05 53.12 43.78
C LEU A 14 -21.35 53.73 43.20
N ALA A 15 -22.46 53.10 43.62
CA ALA A 15 -23.40 53.58 44.65
C ALA A 15 -24.63 54.48 44.32
N VAL A 16 -25.62 54.23 45.18
CA VAL A 16 -26.69 55.10 45.73
C VAL A 16 -28.07 55.13 45.05
N GLY A 17 -29.08 54.90 45.91
CA GLY A 17 -30.46 55.40 45.78
C GLY A 17 -31.50 54.27 45.82
N GLY A 18 -32.44 54.14 46.77
CA GLY A 18 -32.89 55.03 47.84
C GLY A 18 -34.44 55.02 47.96
N CYS A 19 -34.94 54.95 49.20
CA CYS A 19 -36.29 55.33 49.70
C CYS A 19 -37.48 54.38 49.42
N ARG A 20 -38.53 54.22 50.23
CA ARG A 20 -39.12 54.73 51.51
C ARG A 20 -40.37 53.82 51.73
N GLY A 21 -41.05 53.64 52.87
CA GLY A 21 -41.11 54.23 54.20
C GLY A 21 -41.89 53.25 55.12
N ILE A 22 -41.61 53.21 56.43
CA ILE A 22 -42.26 53.94 57.54
C ILE A 22 -43.77 53.70 57.66
N GLY A 23 -44.14 52.98 58.72
CA GLY A 23 -45.45 53.01 59.37
C GLY A 23 -45.38 52.26 60.71
N PRO A 24 -45.24 52.96 61.86
CA PRO A 24 -45.21 52.32 63.17
C PRO A 24 -46.63 52.20 63.74
N ALA A 25 -47.01 50.99 64.17
CA ALA A 25 -48.17 50.78 65.02
C ALA A 25 -47.68 50.58 66.46
N ALA A 26 -48.03 51.54 67.31
CA ALA A 26 -47.78 51.54 68.74
C ALA A 26 -48.91 50.86 69.50
N ARG A 27 -48.54 50.33 70.68
CA ARG A 27 -49.37 49.82 71.80
C ARG A 27 -49.92 48.41 71.55
N SER A 28 -49.74 47.47 72.46
CA SER A 28 -49.83 47.60 73.92
C SER A 28 -48.88 46.62 74.63
N GLN A 29 -48.05 47.17 75.53
CA GLN A 29 -47.44 46.41 76.62
C GLN A 29 -48.54 45.91 77.56
N PRO A 30 -48.62 44.60 77.87
CA PRO A 30 -49.38 44.13 79.01
C PRO A 30 -48.63 44.46 80.31
N THR A 31 -49.36 45.08 81.23
CA THR A 31 -49.01 45.38 82.62
C THR A 31 -48.52 44.12 83.35
N PRO A 32 -47.49 44.22 84.21
CA PRO A 32 -46.99 43.08 84.97
C PRO A 32 -47.96 42.75 86.10
N SER A 33 -48.51 41.54 86.07
CA SER A 33 -49.25 40.97 87.19
C SER A 33 -49.07 39.45 87.17
N ALA A 34 -48.70 38.92 88.33
CA ALA A 34 -48.42 37.52 88.65
C ALA A 34 -47.08 36.98 88.14
N THR A 35 -46.11 36.94 89.05
CA THR A 35 -45.16 35.83 89.18
C THR A 35 -45.86 34.49 88.87
N PRO A 36 -45.47 33.75 87.83
CA PRO A 36 -45.56 32.32 87.90
C PRO A 36 -44.32 31.81 88.64
N VAL A 37 -44.58 30.91 89.57
CA VAL A 37 -43.62 29.93 90.08
C VAL A 37 -42.83 29.35 88.89
N GLY A 38 -41.51 29.16 89.04
CA GLY A 38 -40.55 28.95 87.95
C GLY A 38 -41.06 28.13 86.75
N ALA A 39 -41.01 28.71 85.55
CA ALA A 39 -41.38 28.01 84.31
C ALA A 39 -40.43 26.84 84.07
N HIS A 40 -41.00 25.64 83.96
CA HIS A 40 -40.22 24.43 83.71
C HIS A 40 -40.00 24.31 82.20
N ILE A 41 -38.75 24.50 81.77
CA ILE A 41 -38.36 24.48 80.36
C ILE A 41 -37.72 23.12 80.05
N GLY A 42 -38.30 22.40 79.09
CA GLY A 42 -37.73 21.18 78.55
C GLY A 42 -36.85 21.47 77.35
N VAL A 43 -35.71 20.79 77.20
CA VAL A 43 -34.90 20.84 75.99
C VAL A 43 -34.80 19.45 75.39
N VAL A 44 -35.04 19.34 74.07
CA VAL A 44 -34.92 18.09 73.33
C VAL A 44 -34.04 18.32 72.11
N ASP A 45 -33.02 17.49 71.95
CA ASP A 45 -32.28 17.39 70.69
C ASP A 45 -33.07 16.56 69.67
N VAL A 46 -33.85 17.26 68.86
CA VAL A 46 -34.70 16.65 67.83
C VAL A 46 -33.87 15.89 66.78
N GLU A 47 -32.62 16.27 66.53
CA GLU A 47 -31.77 15.57 65.56
C GLU A 47 -31.31 14.21 66.09
N THR A 48 -30.90 14.17 67.36
CA THR A 48 -30.51 12.92 68.03
C THR A 48 -31.71 11.98 68.20
N VAL A 49 -32.88 12.53 68.52
CA VAL A 49 -34.13 11.75 68.65
C VAL A 49 -34.62 11.21 67.31
N ALA A 50 -34.62 12.04 66.25
CA ALA A 50 -35.04 11.61 64.92
C ALA A 50 -34.13 10.49 64.36
N ARG A 51 -32.82 10.53 64.66
CA ARG A 51 -31.85 9.48 64.28
C ARG A 51 -32.10 8.14 64.96
N ALA A 52 -32.69 8.14 66.14
CA ALA A 52 -33.02 6.93 66.89
C ALA A 52 -34.42 6.38 66.54
N HIS A 53 -35.14 7.03 65.63
CA HIS A 53 -36.49 6.62 65.22
C HIS A 53 -36.47 5.27 64.46
N PRO A 54 -37.45 4.37 64.66
CA PRO A 54 -37.49 3.05 64.00
C PRO A 54 -37.44 3.11 62.46
N ARG A 55 -37.95 4.20 61.87
CA ARG A 55 -38.00 4.44 60.42
C ARG A 55 -36.78 5.20 59.86
N TRP A 56 -35.81 5.54 60.70
CA TRP A 56 -34.56 6.19 60.26
C TRP A 56 -33.75 5.39 59.23
N PRO A 57 -33.66 4.04 59.28
CA PRO A 57 -32.95 3.26 58.26
C PRO A 57 -33.53 3.43 56.84
N GLU A 58 -34.85 3.63 56.71
CA GLU A 58 -35.50 3.91 55.44
C GLU A 58 -35.07 5.27 54.88
N LEU A 59 -34.88 6.26 55.76
CA LEU A 59 -34.41 7.59 55.40
C LEU A 59 -32.95 7.60 54.93
N ASP A 60 -32.09 6.87 55.63
CA ASP A 60 -30.67 6.70 55.25
C ASP A 60 -30.55 5.97 53.90
N ALA A 61 -31.38 4.96 53.67
CA ALA A 61 -31.45 4.27 52.39
C ALA A 61 -31.90 5.20 51.24
N LEU A 62 -32.90 6.06 51.47
CA LEU A 62 -33.33 7.09 50.50
C LEU A 62 -32.23 8.12 50.23
N THR A 63 -31.48 8.51 51.25
CA THR A 63 -30.38 9.47 51.14
C THR A 63 -29.22 8.89 50.32
N LYS A 64 -28.88 7.61 50.53
CA LYS A 64 -27.89 6.89 49.70
C LYS A 64 -28.32 6.78 48.24
N LYS A 65 -29.58 6.42 47.98
CA LYS A 65 -30.13 6.38 46.61
C LYS A 65 -30.08 7.74 45.93
N LEU A 66 -30.39 8.83 46.65
CA LEU A 66 -30.26 10.19 46.12
C LEU A 66 -28.81 10.55 45.77
N ALA A 67 -27.84 10.12 46.59
CA ALA A 67 -26.42 10.32 46.30
C ALA A 67 -25.97 9.52 45.07
N ASP A 68 -26.43 8.27 44.91
CA ASP A 68 -26.13 7.44 43.74
C ASP A 68 -26.70 8.04 42.45
N VAL A 69 -27.95 8.52 42.47
CA VAL A 69 -28.57 9.20 41.33
C VAL A 69 -27.84 10.52 41.01
N ALA A 70 -27.39 11.27 42.03
CA ALA A 70 -26.59 12.47 41.83
C ALA A 70 -25.21 12.17 41.20
N ALA A 71 -24.55 11.08 41.59
CA ALA A 71 -23.30 10.64 41.01
C ALA A 71 -23.46 10.19 39.54
N GLN A 72 -24.58 9.56 39.21
CA GLN A 72 -24.92 9.18 37.84
C GLN A 72 -25.22 10.40 36.96
N LEU A 73 -25.85 11.45 37.50
CA LEU A 73 -26.05 12.73 36.80
C LEU A 73 -24.72 13.49 36.57
N ALA A 74 -23.74 13.34 37.47
CA ALA A 74 -22.45 14.01 37.36
C ALA A 74 -21.48 13.35 36.36
N THR A 75 -21.72 12.09 35.97
CA THR A 75 -20.80 11.33 35.12
C THR A 75 -21.34 11.25 33.68
N PRO A 76 -20.83 12.04 32.73
CA PRO A 76 -21.29 12.00 31.35
C PRO A 76 -20.87 10.67 30.68
N PRO A 77 -21.77 10.00 29.93
CA PRO A 77 -21.41 8.82 29.15
C PRO A 77 -20.44 9.21 28.00
N GLN A 78 -19.56 8.28 27.59
CA GLN A 78 -18.58 8.50 26.51
C GLN A 78 -19.04 7.94 25.16
N LEU A 79 -18.61 8.59 24.06
CA LEU A 79 -18.92 8.22 22.67
C LEU A 79 -18.24 6.91 22.22
N SER A 80 -18.94 6.13 21.37
CA SER A 80 -18.57 4.75 20.99
C SER A 80 -17.44 4.65 19.92
N PRO A 81 -16.35 3.89 20.18
CA PRO A 81 -15.22 3.67 19.24
C PRO A 81 -15.53 2.73 18.05
N VAL A 82 -16.72 2.11 18.00
CA VAL A 82 -17.06 1.05 17.04
C VAL A 82 -17.21 1.55 15.60
N VAL A 83 -17.63 2.80 15.40
CA VAL A 83 -17.90 3.36 14.06
C VAL A 83 -16.60 3.57 13.27
N ARG A 84 -15.53 4.05 13.92
CA ARG A 84 -14.23 4.28 13.27
C ARG A 84 -13.63 2.97 12.77
N ALA A 85 -13.67 1.92 13.58
CA ALA A 85 -13.16 0.60 13.21
C ALA A 85 -13.84 -0.01 11.98
N ARG A 86 -15.16 0.20 11.80
CA ARG A 86 -15.90 -0.28 10.63
C ARG A 86 -15.52 0.47 9.34
N ILE A 87 -15.33 1.79 9.42
CA ILE A 87 -14.89 2.60 8.26
C ILE A 87 -13.49 2.16 7.81
N ASP A 88 -12.57 1.98 8.76
CA ASP A 88 -11.20 1.54 8.47
C ASP A 88 -11.17 0.13 7.86
N ALA A 89 -11.99 -0.79 8.37
CA ALA A 89 -12.10 -2.15 7.81
C ALA A 89 -12.59 -2.14 6.36
N ARG A 90 -13.60 -1.32 6.04
CA ARG A 90 -14.13 -1.18 4.68
C ARG A 90 -13.11 -0.54 3.74
N LEU A 91 -12.35 0.45 4.22
CA LEU A 91 -11.33 1.13 3.45
C LEU A 91 -10.15 0.20 3.13
N ARG A 92 -9.73 -0.65 4.09
CA ARG A 92 -8.70 -1.69 3.87
C ARG A 92 -9.16 -2.76 2.87
N ALA A 93 -10.40 -3.24 2.98
CA ALA A 93 -10.93 -4.25 2.06
C ALA A 93 -10.97 -3.73 0.61
N GLN A 94 -11.43 -2.48 0.42
CA GLN A 94 -11.46 -1.85 -0.90
C GLN A 94 -10.06 -1.58 -1.44
N ALA A 95 -9.13 -1.09 -0.59
CA ALA A 95 -7.74 -0.87 -0.97
C ALA A 95 -7.09 -2.16 -1.48
N LYS A 96 -7.28 -3.28 -0.77
CA LYS A 96 -6.77 -4.59 -1.17
C LYS A 96 -7.32 -5.04 -2.53
N LYS A 97 -8.62 -4.81 -2.79
CA LYS A 97 -9.23 -5.16 -4.08
C LYS A 97 -8.66 -4.33 -5.22
N LEU A 98 -8.62 -3.00 -5.09
CA LEU A 98 -8.05 -2.15 -6.14
C LEU A 98 -6.55 -2.43 -6.33
N GLU A 99 -5.81 -2.73 -5.25
CA GLU A 99 -4.39 -3.06 -5.35
C GLU A 99 -4.18 -4.34 -6.16
N ALA A 100 -4.98 -5.38 -5.91
CA ALA A 100 -4.93 -6.61 -6.71
C ALA A 100 -5.25 -6.35 -8.19
N GLU A 101 -6.28 -5.55 -8.50
CA GLU A 101 -6.61 -5.15 -9.87
C GLU A 101 -5.46 -4.36 -10.52
N PHE A 102 -4.87 -3.41 -9.80
CA PHE A 102 -3.73 -2.63 -10.28
C PHE A 102 -2.51 -3.52 -10.56
N GLN A 103 -2.17 -4.43 -9.65
CA GLN A 103 -1.06 -5.37 -9.84
C GLN A 103 -1.31 -6.27 -11.06
N ALA A 104 -2.53 -6.78 -11.24
CA ALA A 104 -2.91 -7.58 -12.40
C ALA A 104 -2.77 -6.78 -13.71
N GLU A 105 -3.22 -5.52 -13.74
CA GLU A 105 -3.07 -4.65 -14.91
C GLU A 105 -1.60 -4.35 -15.24
N VAL A 106 -0.78 -4.07 -14.22
CA VAL A 106 0.67 -3.82 -14.40
C VAL A 106 1.37 -5.09 -14.89
N ALA A 107 1.02 -6.25 -14.34
CA ALA A 107 1.53 -7.54 -14.80
C ALA A 107 1.14 -7.81 -16.26
N ALA A 108 -0.13 -7.57 -16.63
CA ALA A 108 -0.61 -7.73 -17.99
C ALA A 108 0.11 -6.77 -18.96
N LEU A 109 0.36 -5.52 -18.55
CA LEU A 109 1.14 -4.56 -19.34
C LEU A 109 2.56 -5.06 -19.57
N ARG A 110 3.24 -5.52 -18.52
CA ARG A 110 4.60 -6.10 -18.62
C ARG A 110 4.62 -7.31 -19.55
N ALA A 111 3.66 -8.21 -19.42
CA ALA A 111 3.53 -9.38 -20.29
C ALA A 111 3.33 -8.99 -21.76
N ARG A 112 2.46 -8.00 -22.05
CA ARG A 112 2.26 -7.49 -23.42
C ARG A 112 3.53 -6.89 -24.01
N GLN A 113 4.30 -6.15 -23.23
CA GLN A 113 5.56 -5.58 -23.69
C GLN A 113 6.65 -6.63 -23.91
N ALA A 114 6.74 -7.62 -23.02
CA ALA A 114 7.63 -8.76 -23.20
C ALA A 114 7.30 -9.53 -24.48
N ALA A 115 6.01 -9.76 -24.75
CA ALA A 115 5.56 -10.39 -25.99
C ALA A 115 5.88 -9.54 -27.24
N LYS A 116 5.72 -8.22 -27.16
CA LYS A 116 6.08 -7.29 -28.25
C LYS A 116 7.58 -7.31 -28.54
N LEU A 117 8.41 -7.32 -27.50
CA LEU A 117 9.86 -7.45 -27.65
C LEU A 117 10.25 -8.81 -28.25
N ALA A 118 9.66 -9.91 -27.78
CA ALA A 118 9.93 -11.25 -28.29
C ALA A 118 9.58 -11.38 -29.78
N ARG A 119 8.43 -10.84 -30.20
CA ARG A 119 8.04 -10.80 -31.63
C ARG A 119 9.02 -9.98 -32.46
N TYR A 120 9.44 -8.82 -31.96
CA TYR A 120 10.42 -7.98 -32.65
C TYR A 120 11.78 -8.70 -32.81
N VAL A 121 12.27 -9.36 -31.75
CA VAL A 121 13.51 -10.16 -31.80
C VAL A 121 13.38 -11.30 -32.81
N ALA A 122 12.25 -12.01 -32.81
CA ALA A 122 12.01 -13.10 -33.75
C ALA A 122 12.00 -12.62 -35.21
N GLN A 123 11.33 -11.49 -35.49
CA GLN A 123 11.30 -10.88 -36.81
C GLN A 123 12.71 -10.46 -37.27
N LEU A 124 13.47 -9.78 -36.41
CA LEU A 124 14.85 -9.38 -36.70
C LEU A 124 15.76 -10.57 -37.01
N ARG A 125 15.63 -11.65 -36.24
CA ARG A 125 16.39 -12.88 -36.48
C ARG A 125 16.01 -13.52 -37.82
N ALA A 126 14.73 -13.55 -38.16
CA ALA A 126 14.26 -14.08 -39.43
C ALA A 126 14.76 -13.25 -40.62
N GLU A 127 14.70 -11.92 -40.53
CA GLU A 127 15.20 -11.01 -41.56
C GLU A 127 16.71 -11.15 -41.76
N GLN A 128 17.49 -11.22 -40.67
CA GLN A 128 18.94 -11.40 -40.76
C GLN A 128 19.33 -12.80 -41.26
N ALA A 129 18.60 -13.85 -40.86
CA ALA A 129 18.79 -15.20 -41.38
C ALA A 129 18.53 -15.26 -42.89
N ALA A 130 17.47 -14.59 -43.38
CA ALA A 130 17.19 -14.49 -44.81
C ALA A 130 18.31 -13.78 -45.57
N LYS A 131 18.81 -12.65 -45.04
CA LYS A 131 19.96 -11.93 -45.63
C LYS A 131 21.24 -12.78 -45.67
N LEU A 132 21.55 -13.49 -44.59
CA LEU A 132 22.72 -14.37 -44.54
C LEU A 132 22.59 -15.56 -45.50
N ASN A 133 21.39 -16.13 -45.64
CA ASN A 133 21.14 -17.20 -46.60
C ASN A 133 21.29 -16.71 -48.05
N GLN A 134 20.79 -15.51 -48.35
CA GLN A 134 20.98 -14.88 -49.65
C GLN A 134 22.46 -14.62 -49.93
N LEU A 135 23.20 -14.07 -48.97
CA LEU A 135 24.63 -13.86 -49.09
C LEU A 135 25.39 -15.18 -49.30
N ARG A 136 25.03 -16.23 -48.58
CA ARG A 136 25.62 -17.57 -48.76
C ARG A 136 25.40 -18.09 -50.17
N ALA A 137 24.17 -18.02 -50.68
CA ALA A 137 23.87 -18.44 -52.04
C ALA A 137 24.63 -17.62 -53.10
N GLN A 138 24.82 -16.31 -52.87
CA GLN A 138 25.63 -15.45 -53.74
C GLN A 138 27.11 -15.87 -53.72
N ILE A 139 27.69 -16.05 -52.53
CA ILE A 139 29.08 -16.48 -52.37
C ILE A 139 29.31 -17.86 -53.00
N ASP A 140 28.41 -18.82 -52.78
CA ASP A 140 28.52 -20.16 -53.36
C ASP A 140 28.46 -20.10 -54.89
N GLY A 141 27.61 -19.23 -55.45
CA GLY A 141 27.53 -18.98 -56.89
C GLY A 141 28.80 -18.34 -57.46
N GLU A 142 29.37 -17.35 -56.78
CA GLU A 142 30.64 -16.71 -57.15
C GLU A 142 31.81 -17.68 -57.06
N LEU A 143 31.85 -18.49 -55.99
CA LEU A 143 32.88 -19.50 -55.75
C LEU A 143 32.89 -20.53 -56.88
N LYS A 144 31.73 -21.11 -57.20
CA LYS A 144 31.59 -22.09 -58.28
C LYS A 144 32.04 -21.51 -59.63
N LYS A 145 31.51 -20.33 -60.00
CA LYS A 145 31.90 -19.64 -61.24
C LYS A 145 33.41 -19.36 -61.30
N GLY A 146 33.99 -18.92 -60.19
CA GLY A 146 35.42 -18.61 -60.10
C GLY A 146 36.31 -19.84 -60.26
N ILE A 147 35.95 -20.96 -59.62
CA ILE A 147 36.67 -22.24 -59.74
C ILE A 147 36.53 -22.80 -61.15
N ASP A 148 35.31 -22.83 -61.71
CA ASP A 148 35.05 -23.35 -63.06
C ASP A 148 35.82 -22.54 -64.13
N ALA A 149 35.84 -21.21 -64.00
CA ALA A 149 36.62 -20.34 -64.88
C ALA A 149 38.12 -20.64 -64.77
N ARG A 150 38.65 -20.76 -63.55
CA ARG A 150 40.07 -21.06 -63.33
C ARG A 150 40.46 -22.43 -63.88
N ALA A 151 39.65 -23.47 -63.62
CA ALA A 151 39.86 -24.80 -64.14
C ALA A 151 39.86 -24.81 -65.69
N THR A 152 38.96 -24.04 -66.31
CA THR A 152 38.91 -23.90 -67.77
C THR A 152 40.19 -23.26 -68.32
N THR A 153 40.70 -22.20 -67.68
CA THR A 153 41.98 -21.58 -68.05
C THR A 153 43.13 -22.59 -67.93
N LEU A 154 43.27 -23.29 -66.80
CA LEU A 154 44.37 -24.24 -66.59
C LEU A 154 44.31 -25.43 -67.58
N ARG A 155 43.12 -25.89 -67.95
CA ARG A 155 42.95 -26.91 -69.01
C ARG A 155 43.32 -26.39 -70.41
N ALA A 156 43.10 -25.10 -70.68
CA ALA A 156 43.56 -24.49 -71.94
C ALA A 156 45.10 -24.40 -71.94
N ASP A 157 45.69 -23.96 -70.83
CA ASP A 157 47.14 -23.89 -70.65
C ASP A 157 47.81 -25.26 -70.82
N LEU A 158 47.22 -26.32 -70.25
CA LEU A 158 47.72 -27.69 -70.41
C LEU A 158 47.69 -28.14 -71.88
N ARG A 159 46.56 -27.93 -72.58
CA ARG A 159 46.44 -28.28 -74.01
C ARG A 159 47.44 -27.53 -74.88
N GLN A 160 47.69 -26.25 -74.58
CA GLN A 160 48.69 -25.47 -75.28
C GLN A 160 50.10 -26.01 -75.03
N TYR A 161 50.42 -26.37 -73.78
CA TYR A 161 51.70 -27.00 -73.43
C TYR A 161 51.87 -28.37 -74.09
N GLU A 162 50.83 -29.20 -74.11
CA GLU A 162 50.81 -30.49 -74.82
C GLU A 162 51.11 -30.31 -76.31
N ALA A 163 50.49 -29.32 -76.98
CA ALA A 163 50.76 -29.04 -78.38
C ALA A 163 52.22 -28.61 -78.61
N GLN A 164 52.78 -27.77 -77.73
CA GLN A 164 54.19 -27.36 -77.80
C GLN A 164 55.15 -28.55 -77.63
N VAL A 165 54.90 -29.40 -76.64
CA VAL A 165 55.69 -30.61 -76.40
C VAL A 165 55.53 -31.59 -77.57
N LEU A 166 54.33 -31.77 -78.12
CA LEU A 166 54.12 -32.62 -79.29
C LEU A 166 54.93 -32.13 -80.49
N GLU A 167 54.94 -30.82 -80.77
CA GLU A 167 55.75 -30.25 -81.86
C GLU A 167 57.27 -30.42 -81.62
N GLU A 168 57.74 -30.23 -80.38
CA GLU A 168 59.16 -30.42 -80.00
C GLU A 168 59.64 -31.85 -80.28
N TYR A 169 58.83 -32.86 -79.94
CA TYR A 169 59.18 -34.28 -80.12
C TYR A 169 58.70 -34.87 -81.46
N ARG A 170 57.96 -34.12 -82.29
CA ARG A 170 57.36 -34.62 -83.56
C ARG A 170 58.40 -35.15 -84.53
N PHE A 171 59.41 -34.33 -84.83
CA PHE A 171 60.44 -34.67 -85.82
C PHE A 171 61.40 -35.75 -85.32
N PRO A 172 61.94 -35.71 -84.08
CA PRO A 172 62.77 -36.80 -83.56
C PRO A 172 62.07 -38.17 -83.61
N ILE A 173 60.82 -38.24 -83.18
CA ILE A 173 60.04 -39.49 -83.18
C ILE A 173 59.75 -39.95 -84.61
N ALA A 174 59.35 -39.04 -85.51
CA ALA A 174 59.08 -39.37 -86.91
C ALA A 174 60.35 -39.86 -87.64
N ASN A 175 61.50 -39.22 -87.41
CA ASN A 175 62.77 -39.62 -87.99
C ASN A 175 63.16 -41.05 -87.57
N LEU A 176 63.02 -41.38 -86.29
CA LEU A 176 63.31 -42.73 -85.79
C LEU A 176 62.34 -43.78 -86.37
N ARG A 177 61.04 -43.45 -86.48
CA ARG A 177 60.04 -44.34 -87.10
C ARG A 177 60.33 -44.58 -88.59
N LEU A 178 60.63 -43.51 -89.34
CA LEU A 178 60.99 -43.62 -90.76
C LEU A 178 62.26 -44.48 -90.95
N LYS A 179 63.23 -44.35 -90.06
CA LYS A 179 64.43 -45.19 -90.08
C LYS A 179 64.11 -46.68 -89.87
N THR A 180 63.18 -47.00 -88.97
CA THR A 180 62.73 -48.37 -88.73
C THR A 180 61.86 -48.93 -89.88
N ASP A 181 60.89 -48.15 -90.36
CA ASP A 181 59.81 -48.65 -91.22
C ASP A 181 60.11 -48.52 -92.72
N VAL A 182 60.85 -47.48 -93.14
CA VAL A 182 61.02 -47.13 -94.57
C VAL A 182 62.43 -47.41 -95.06
N VAL A 183 63.45 -47.05 -94.27
CA VAL A 183 64.86 -47.24 -94.67
C VAL A 183 65.30 -48.70 -94.46
N GLY A 184 64.65 -49.40 -93.52
CA GLY A 184 65.01 -50.75 -93.13
C GLY A 184 66.22 -50.76 -92.22
N VAL A 185 66.20 -51.63 -91.22
CA VAL A 185 67.29 -51.75 -90.24
C VAL A 185 68.19 -52.90 -90.63
N ALA A 186 69.50 -52.65 -90.75
CA ALA A 186 70.45 -53.62 -91.29
C ALA A 186 70.79 -54.73 -90.28
N THR A 187 70.61 -54.49 -88.98
CA THR A 187 70.96 -55.42 -87.90
C THR A 187 69.93 -55.40 -86.77
N GLU A 188 69.81 -56.53 -86.06
CA GLU A 188 68.92 -56.63 -84.89
C GLU A 188 69.34 -55.70 -83.75
N ASP A 189 70.65 -55.49 -83.57
CA ASP A 189 71.19 -54.58 -82.56
C ASP A 189 70.85 -53.11 -82.85
N GLU A 190 70.87 -52.70 -84.11
CA GLU A 190 70.45 -51.35 -84.50
C GLU A 190 68.93 -51.16 -84.30
N LEU A 191 68.13 -52.19 -84.55
CA LEU A 191 66.68 -52.15 -84.31
C LEU A 191 66.38 -51.99 -82.82
N ARG A 192 67.09 -52.72 -81.95
CA ARG A 192 66.96 -52.59 -80.49
C ARG A 192 67.33 -51.19 -80.00
N ARG A 193 68.40 -50.59 -80.56
CA ARG A 193 68.82 -49.22 -80.23
C ARG A 193 67.77 -48.18 -80.64
N ILE A 194 67.29 -48.22 -81.88
CA ILE A 194 66.28 -47.28 -82.38
C ILE A 194 64.99 -47.41 -81.56
N THR A 195 64.57 -48.65 -81.24
CA THR A 195 63.38 -48.90 -80.42
C THR A 195 63.54 -48.36 -79.01
N GLY A 196 64.71 -48.57 -78.37
CA GLY A 196 64.99 -48.02 -77.04
C GLY A 196 65.03 -46.48 -77.01
N GLU A 197 65.56 -45.83 -78.04
CA GLU A 197 65.54 -44.37 -78.17
C GLU A 197 64.12 -43.83 -78.39
N LEU A 198 63.32 -44.52 -79.21
CA LEU A 198 61.91 -44.20 -79.43
C LEU A 198 61.12 -44.28 -78.11
N ASP A 199 61.27 -45.36 -77.37
CA ASP A 199 60.60 -45.55 -76.07
C ASP A 199 61.04 -44.51 -75.04
N ARG A 200 62.33 -44.16 -75.03
CA ARG A 200 62.86 -43.09 -74.18
C ARG A 200 62.21 -41.74 -74.51
N LEU A 201 62.16 -41.34 -75.77
CA LEU A 201 61.57 -40.07 -76.19
C LEU A 201 60.07 -40.02 -75.93
N LEU A 202 59.34 -41.12 -76.16
CA LEU A 202 57.92 -41.23 -75.82
C LEU A 202 57.70 -41.09 -74.30
N THR A 203 58.50 -41.77 -73.49
CA THR A 203 58.41 -41.70 -72.02
C THR A 203 58.74 -40.30 -71.50
N GLU A 204 59.76 -39.65 -72.06
CA GLU A 204 60.16 -38.30 -71.67
C GLU A 204 59.08 -37.27 -72.01
N ARG A 205 58.53 -37.35 -73.23
CA ARG A 205 57.42 -36.50 -73.68
C ARG A 205 56.21 -36.64 -72.75
N ASP A 206 55.78 -37.87 -72.50
CA ASP A 206 54.62 -38.16 -71.66
C ASP A 206 54.89 -37.76 -70.20
N GLY A 207 56.11 -37.96 -69.73
CA GLY A 207 56.58 -37.51 -68.41
C GLY A 207 56.49 -36.00 -68.25
N ARG A 208 56.93 -35.22 -69.25
CA ARG A 208 56.85 -33.74 -69.23
C ARG A 208 55.41 -33.25 -69.17
N VAL A 209 54.51 -33.83 -69.98
CA VAL A 209 53.08 -33.49 -69.96
C VAL A 209 52.46 -33.83 -68.60
N ARG A 210 52.73 -35.02 -68.06
CA ARG A 210 52.23 -35.44 -66.74
C ARG A 210 52.71 -34.54 -65.61
N ALA A 211 54.01 -34.23 -65.56
CA ALA A 211 54.57 -33.34 -64.55
C ALA A 211 53.92 -31.94 -64.60
N ARG A 212 53.65 -31.42 -65.81
CA ARG A 212 52.92 -30.17 -65.97
C ARG A 212 51.49 -30.27 -65.45
N ALA A 213 50.77 -31.34 -65.80
CA ALA A 213 49.40 -31.57 -65.33
C ALA A 213 49.33 -31.60 -63.78
N GLU A 214 50.26 -32.31 -63.13
CA GLU A 214 50.34 -32.38 -61.66
C GLU A 214 50.55 -31.00 -61.03
N VAL A 215 51.43 -30.17 -61.59
CA VAL A 215 51.64 -28.79 -61.11
C VAL A 215 50.36 -27.96 -61.23
N LEU A 216 49.66 -28.05 -62.37
CA LEU A 216 48.42 -27.30 -62.57
C LEU A 216 47.30 -27.77 -61.63
N ASP A 217 47.24 -29.07 -61.33
CA ASP A 217 46.30 -29.62 -60.35
C ASP A 217 46.58 -29.14 -58.92
N VAL A 218 47.85 -28.96 -58.53
CA VAL A 218 48.21 -28.34 -57.26
C VAL A 218 47.77 -26.88 -57.24
N VAL A 219 48.05 -26.12 -58.31
CA VAL A 219 47.63 -24.72 -58.44
C VAL A 219 46.11 -24.57 -58.33
N LEU A 220 45.33 -25.47 -58.94
CA LEU A 220 43.87 -25.45 -58.82
C LEU A 220 43.43 -25.72 -57.39
N ARG A 221 43.97 -26.75 -56.73
CA ARG A 221 43.63 -27.09 -55.34
C ARG A 221 43.95 -25.97 -54.36
N ASP A 222 45.09 -25.30 -54.52
CA ASP A 222 45.46 -24.18 -53.66
C ASP A 222 44.57 -22.96 -53.91
N PHE A 223 44.20 -22.70 -55.16
CA PHE A 223 43.23 -21.66 -55.51
C PHE A 223 41.84 -21.94 -54.89
N GLU A 224 41.34 -23.17 -54.99
CA GLU A 224 40.08 -23.60 -54.37
C GLU A 224 40.11 -23.39 -52.86
N ARG A 225 41.19 -23.83 -52.18
CA ARG A 225 41.38 -23.63 -50.74
C ARG A 225 41.38 -22.16 -50.36
N ALA A 226 42.12 -21.32 -51.08
CA ALA A 226 42.19 -19.89 -50.82
C ALA A 226 40.81 -19.22 -50.98
N ARG A 227 40.06 -19.59 -52.03
CA ARG A 227 38.71 -19.06 -52.27
C ARG A 227 37.69 -19.51 -51.25
N ILE A 228 37.74 -20.77 -50.81
CA ILE A 228 36.89 -21.29 -49.73
C ILE A 228 37.21 -20.55 -48.41
N ALA A 229 38.48 -20.33 -48.11
CA ALA A 229 38.89 -19.58 -46.92
C ALA A 229 38.37 -18.12 -46.96
N GLU A 230 38.48 -17.45 -48.10
CA GLU A 230 37.96 -16.10 -48.30
C GLU A 230 36.42 -16.05 -48.15
N ALA A 231 35.71 -17.01 -48.74
CA ALA A 231 34.26 -17.15 -48.63
C ALA A 231 33.82 -17.32 -47.17
N ASN A 232 34.48 -18.22 -46.44
CA ASN A 232 34.20 -18.46 -45.03
C ASN A 232 34.48 -17.23 -44.17
N ALA A 233 35.57 -16.51 -44.43
CA ALA A 233 35.90 -15.27 -43.71
C ALA A 233 34.86 -14.17 -43.95
N ARG A 234 34.35 -14.03 -45.18
CA ARG A 234 33.27 -13.09 -45.51
C ARG A 234 31.98 -13.44 -44.77
N LEU A 235 31.61 -14.73 -44.74
CA LEU A 235 30.43 -15.21 -44.02
C LEU A 235 30.55 -14.99 -42.51
N ASP A 236 31.68 -15.33 -41.90
CA ASP A 236 31.93 -15.11 -40.47
C ASP A 236 31.85 -13.62 -40.10
N LYS A 237 32.46 -12.74 -40.91
CA LYS A 237 32.36 -11.29 -40.73
C LYS A 237 30.91 -10.80 -40.80
N ALA A 238 30.13 -11.30 -41.77
CA ALA A 238 28.73 -10.93 -41.91
C ALA A 238 27.87 -11.44 -40.73
N GLN A 239 28.11 -12.66 -40.25
CA GLN A 239 27.44 -13.22 -39.08
C GLN A 239 27.71 -12.38 -37.82
N LYS A 240 28.98 -12.07 -37.54
CA LYS A 240 29.36 -11.21 -36.41
C LYS A 240 28.74 -9.81 -36.50
N ALA A 241 28.73 -9.20 -37.68
CA ALA A 241 28.11 -7.90 -37.88
C ALA A 241 26.59 -7.94 -37.62
N ALA A 242 25.91 -8.99 -38.11
CA ALA A 242 24.48 -9.19 -37.87
C ALA A 242 24.15 -9.38 -36.39
N GLU A 243 24.96 -10.13 -35.63
CA GLU A 243 24.78 -10.29 -34.18
C GLU A 243 24.92 -8.97 -33.42
N VAL A 244 25.93 -8.17 -33.75
CA VAL A 244 26.14 -6.83 -33.15
C VAL A 244 24.96 -5.93 -33.47
N GLU A 245 24.47 -5.93 -34.71
CA GLU A 245 23.32 -5.13 -35.12
C GLU A 245 22.03 -5.56 -34.39
N ILE A 246 21.75 -6.87 -34.31
CA ILE A 246 20.62 -7.40 -33.55
C ILE A 246 20.70 -6.93 -32.10
N ASN A 247 21.83 -7.12 -31.44
CA ASN A 247 21.99 -6.72 -30.05
C ASN A 247 21.77 -5.21 -29.85
N ARG A 248 22.30 -4.38 -30.75
CA ARG A 248 22.09 -2.93 -30.73
C ARG A 248 20.61 -2.57 -30.86
N LEU A 249 19.91 -3.12 -31.85
CA LEU A 249 18.50 -2.83 -32.11
C LEU A 249 17.59 -3.34 -30.98
N VAL A 250 17.88 -4.52 -30.44
CA VAL A 250 17.14 -5.07 -29.29
C VAL A 250 17.30 -4.20 -28.05
N VAL A 251 18.51 -3.69 -27.76
CA VAL A 251 18.75 -2.78 -26.64
C VAL A 251 17.98 -1.47 -26.81
N VAL A 252 18.00 -0.88 -28.01
CA VAL A 252 17.23 0.33 -28.32
C VAL A 252 15.74 0.07 -28.12
N LYS A 253 15.22 -1.03 -28.69
CA LYS A 253 13.80 -1.34 -28.60
C LYS A 253 13.35 -1.64 -27.18
N LYS A 254 14.18 -2.32 -26.40
CA LYS A 254 13.93 -2.57 -24.98
C LYS A 254 13.83 -1.27 -24.21
N LYS A 255 14.75 -0.32 -24.42
CA LYS A 255 14.70 1.01 -23.78
C LYS A 255 13.42 1.77 -24.13
N GLU A 256 12.98 1.75 -25.38
CA GLU A 256 11.72 2.37 -25.80
C GLU A 256 10.51 1.75 -25.08
N LEU A 257 10.41 0.43 -25.08
CA LEU A 257 9.31 -0.28 -24.43
C LEU A 257 9.32 -0.08 -22.91
N ASP A 258 10.49 -0.06 -22.28
CA ASP A 258 10.64 0.23 -20.86
C ASP A 258 10.21 1.67 -20.52
N ALA A 259 10.53 2.65 -21.37
CA ALA A 259 10.11 4.03 -21.19
C ALA A 259 8.58 4.17 -21.33
N GLU A 260 7.99 3.51 -22.33
CA GLU A 260 6.53 3.41 -22.51
C GLU A 260 5.88 2.73 -21.28
N ALA A 261 6.47 1.66 -20.77
CA ALA A 261 6.02 0.93 -19.59
C ALA A 261 5.93 1.84 -18.37
N ARG A 262 6.99 2.60 -18.12
CA ARG A 262 7.11 3.52 -16.98
C ARG A 262 6.08 4.64 -17.10
N ARG A 263 5.88 5.20 -18.30
CA ARG A 263 4.85 6.22 -18.53
C ARG A 263 3.45 5.68 -18.23
N LEU A 264 3.09 4.53 -18.79
CA LEU A 264 1.78 3.92 -18.59
C LEU A 264 1.56 3.48 -17.14
N THR A 265 2.57 2.91 -16.48
CA THR A 265 2.49 2.52 -15.06
C THR A 265 2.29 3.75 -14.17
N ARG A 266 3.04 4.84 -14.40
CA ARG A 266 2.85 6.11 -13.67
C ARG A 266 1.46 6.71 -13.89
N ALA A 267 0.96 6.67 -15.12
CA ALA A 267 -0.40 7.15 -15.43
C ALA A 267 -1.47 6.32 -14.70
N LYS A 268 -1.34 4.99 -14.71
CA LYS A 268 -2.24 4.09 -13.97
C LYS A 268 -2.14 4.28 -12.46
N GLN A 269 -0.94 4.48 -11.92
CA GLN A 269 -0.74 4.74 -10.50
C GLN A 269 -1.42 6.03 -10.05
N ARG A 270 -1.28 7.12 -10.82
CA ARG A 270 -2.01 8.37 -10.56
C ARG A 270 -3.53 8.17 -10.62
N ALA A 271 -4.01 7.41 -11.60
CA ALA A 271 -5.44 7.09 -11.71
C ALA A 271 -5.94 6.23 -10.53
N PHE A 272 -5.13 5.31 -10.03
CA PHE A 272 -5.41 4.52 -8.82
C PHE A 272 -5.47 5.41 -7.58
N GLU A 273 -4.45 6.25 -7.36
CA GLU A 273 -4.40 7.21 -6.24
C GLU A 273 -5.61 8.16 -6.27
N GLY A 274 -5.97 8.64 -7.47
CA GLY A 274 -7.17 9.46 -7.69
C GLY A 274 -8.46 8.72 -7.28
N ARG A 275 -8.63 7.46 -7.71
CA ARG A 275 -9.78 6.62 -7.32
C ARG A 275 -9.83 6.38 -5.81
N MET A 276 -8.68 6.08 -5.18
CA MET A 276 -8.59 5.88 -3.73
C MET A 276 -8.93 7.15 -2.94
N ASN A 277 -8.45 8.31 -3.38
CA ASN A 277 -8.76 9.59 -2.74
C ASN A 277 -10.22 9.98 -2.92
N ALA A 278 -10.82 9.71 -4.09
CA ALA A 278 -12.26 9.90 -4.30
C ALA A 278 -13.08 8.98 -3.38
N PHE A 279 -12.72 7.71 -3.28
CA PHE A 279 -13.39 6.75 -2.40
C PHE A 279 -13.26 7.11 -0.91
N ARG A 280 -12.07 7.54 -0.47
CA ARG A 280 -11.85 8.02 0.90
C ARG A 280 -12.73 9.21 1.22
N ARG A 281 -12.83 10.19 0.31
CA ARG A 281 -13.73 11.35 0.48
C ARG A 281 -15.19 10.93 0.59
N GLN A 282 -15.62 9.99 -0.26
CA GLN A 282 -16.99 9.46 -0.22
C GLN A 282 -17.29 8.68 1.07
N LEU A 283 -16.34 7.89 1.58
CA LEU A 283 -16.50 7.19 2.86
C LEU A 283 -16.54 8.15 4.04
N LEU A 284 -15.71 9.20 4.03
CA LEU A 284 -15.74 10.22 5.07
C LEU A 284 -17.06 10.98 5.06
N SER A 285 -17.59 11.37 3.89
CA SER A 285 -18.88 12.07 3.83
C SER A 285 -20.06 11.19 4.28
N VAL A 286 -20.06 9.91 3.92
CA VAL A 286 -21.09 8.95 4.40
C VAL A 286 -20.91 8.69 5.90
N GLY A 287 -19.67 8.57 6.36
CA GLY A 287 -19.33 8.39 7.77
C GLY A 287 -19.70 9.58 8.64
N GLU A 288 -19.51 10.82 8.16
CA GLU A 288 -19.92 12.06 8.82
C GLU A 288 -21.43 12.16 8.95
N GLY A 289 -22.19 11.81 7.90
CA GLY A 289 -23.66 11.77 7.98
C GLY A 289 -24.17 10.71 8.98
N GLN A 290 -23.52 9.54 9.03
CA GLN A 290 -23.83 8.49 10.00
C GLN A 290 -23.40 8.86 11.43
N LEU A 291 -22.28 9.57 11.58
CA LEU A 291 -21.81 10.07 12.88
C LEU A 291 -22.71 11.20 13.39
N ALA A 292 -23.16 12.11 12.53
CA ALA A 292 -24.07 13.19 12.89
C ALA A 292 -25.43 12.63 13.35
N SER A 293 -25.97 11.64 12.65
CA SER A 293 -27.21 10.96 13.05
C SER A 293 -27.03 10.11 14.32
N ALA A 294 -25.93 9.37 14.46
CA ALA A 294 -25.62 8.64 15.69
C ALA A 294 -25.36 9.56 16.89
N GLN A 295 -24.76 10.74 16.67
CA GLN A 295 -24.60 11.78 17.69
C GLN A 295 -25.95 12.40 18.05
N GLY A 296 -26.84 12.63 17.08
CA GLY A 296 -28.21 13.08 17.33
C GLY A 296 -28.96 12.10 18.25
N GLN A 297 -28.97 10.82 17.89
CA GLN A 297 -29.59 9.76 18.68
C GLN A 297 -28.93 9.59 20.07
N TYR A 298 -27.61 9.77 20.15
CA TYR A 298 -26.89 9.73 21.41
C TYR A 298 -27.24 10.91 22.31
N VAL A 299 -27.30 12.13 21.77
CA VAL A 299 -27.71 13.34 22.49
C VAL A 299 -29.18 13.25 22.92
N GLU A 300 -30.05 12.70 22.08
CA GLU A 300 -31.45 12.41 22.43
C GLU A 300 -31.54 11.38 23.55
N GLY A 301 -30.78 10.27 23.46
CA GLY A 301 -30.71 9.26 24.52
C GLY A 301 -30.15 9.82 25.84
N LEU A 302 -29.17 10.72 25.77
CA LEU A 302 -28.64 11.44 26.93
C LEU A 302 -29.71 12.34 27.56
N ARG A 303 -30.44 13.12 26.75
CA ARG A 303 -31.53 13.97 27.25
C ARG A 303 -32.63 13.14 27.89
N GLN A 304 -33.03 12.02 27.29
CA GLN A 304 -34.04 11.14 27.86
C GLN A 304 -33.57 10.53 29.18
N ARG A 305 -32.32 10.08 29.25
CA ARG A 305 -31.74 9.53 30.48
C ARG A 305 -31.60 10.58 31.57
N GLU A 306 -31.17 11.79 31.22
CA GLU A 306 -31.07 12.92 32.13
C GLU A 306 -32.45 13.30 32.68
N GLN A 307 -33.47 13.37 31.83
CA GLN A 307 -34.86 13.59 32.24
C GLN A 307 -35.37 12.48 33.18
N GLN A 308 -35.07 11.21 32.88
CA GLN A 308 -35.43 10.09 33.75
C GLN A 308 -34.76 10.18 35.12
N LEU A 309 -33.45 10.44 35.17
CA LEU A 309 -32.70 10.56 36.43
C LEU A 309 -33.14 11.80 37.24
N LEU A 310 -33.49 12.91 36.58
CA LEU A 310 -34.04 14.09 37.25
C LEU A 310 -35.42 13.80 37.85
N ALA A 311 -36.29 13.12 37.10
CA ALA A 311 -37.61 12.71 37.59
C ALA A 311 -37.49 11.72 38.76
N GLU A 312 -36.56 10.75 38.68
CA GLU A 312 -36.26 9.81 39.76
C GLU A 312 -35.73 10.54 41.00
N ARG A 313 -34.81 11.50 40.82
CA ARG A 313 -34.30 12.33 41.93
C ARG A 313 -35.43 13.10 42.60
N GLN A 314 -36.32 13.71 41.82
CA GLN A 314 -37.45 14.47 42.37
C GLN A 314 -38.42 13.57 43.14
N ALA A 315 -38.77 12.40 42.59
CA ALA A 315 -39.61 11.42 43.28
C ALA A 315 -38.98 10.94 44.60
N LEU A 316 -37.67 10.66 44.61
CA LEU A 316 -36.94 10.27 45.81
C LEU A 316 -36.83 11.43 46.84
N GLN A 317 -36.71 12.68 46.38
CA GLN A 317 -36.73 13.86 47.25
C GLN A 317 -38.09 14.04 47.92
N GLU A 318 -39.18 13.88 47.18
CA GLU A 318 -40.54 13.95 47.74
C GLU A 318 -40.80 12.81 48.74
N GLN A 319 -40.36 11.59 48.44
CA GLN A 319 -40.44 10.46 49.36
C GLN A 319 -39.65 10.71 50.65
N ARG A 320 -38.44 11.26 50.52
CA ARG A 320 -37.62 11.65 51.66
C ARG A 320 -38.32 12.71 52.51
N ALA A 321 -38.81 13.79 51.90
CA ALA A 321 -39.49 14.87 52.63
C ALA A 321 -40.72 14.36 53.40
N ARG A 322 -41.56 13.52 52.77
CA ARG A 322 -42.72 12.90 53.45
C ARG A 322 -42.31 12.01 54.62
N LEU A 323 -41.22 11.27 54.48
CA LEU A 323 -40.69 10.42 55.55
C LEU A 323 -40.09 11.26 56.69
N GLU A 324 -39.36 12.33 56.36
CA GLU A 324 -38.86 13.31 57.35
C GLU A 324 -40.01 13.95 58.13
N ASP A 325 -41.03 14.43 57.43
CA ASP A 325 -42.22 15.05 58.04
C ASP A 325 -42.96 14.06 58.95
N SER A 326 -43.10 12.80 58.53
CA SER A 326 -43.70 11.73 59.35
C SER A 326 -42.88 11.46 60.60
N ILE A 327 -41.56 11.31 60.48
CA ILE A 327 -40.67 11.08 61.64
C ILE A 327 -40.73 12.27 62.60
N LEU A 328 -40.72 13.50 62.08
CA LEU A 328 -40.80 14.71 62.91
C LEU A 328 -42.17 14.86 63.58
N ALA A 329 -43.26 14.46 62.93
CA ALA A 329 -44.59 14.44 63.54
C ALA A 329 -44.66 13.44 64.69
N ASP A 330 -44.15 12.21 64.50
CA ASP A 330 -44.11 11.17 65.52
C ASP A 330 -43.25 11.62 66.73
N VAL A 331 -42.09 12.20 66.46
CA VAL A 331 -41.22 12.78 67.50
C VAL A 331 -41.91 13.92 68.24
N LYS A 332 -42.62 14.84 67.55
CA LYS A 332 -43.36 15.93 68.19
C LYS A 332 -44.48 15.42 69.10
N ILE A 333 -45.19 14.37 68.69
CA ILE A 333 -46.24 13.74 69.50
C ILE A 333 -45.65 13.18 70.80
N GLU A 334 -44.53 12.43 70.71
CA GLU A 334 -43.89 11.86 71.89
C GLU A 334 -43.26 12.92 72.80
N VAL A 335 -42.64 13.95 72.22
CA VAL A 335 -42.13 15.12 72.97
C VAL A 335 -43.27 15.84 73.70
N ALA A 336 -44.39 16.10 73.03
CA ALA A 336 -45.55 16.73 73.66
C ALA A 336 -46.16 15.86 74.77
N ALA A 337 -46.20 14.53 74.58
CA ALA A 337 -46.71 13.59 75.57
C ALA A 337 -45.82 13.53 76.83
N ILE A 338 -44.50 13.67 76.70
CA ILE A 338 -43.58 13.72 77.85
C ILE A 338 -43.60 15.11 78.48
N ALA A 339 -43.70 16.17 77.68
CA ALA A 339 -43.85 17.55 78.17
C ALA A 339 -45.07 17.69 79.08
N ALA A 340 -46.22 17.16 78.64
CA ALA A 340 -47.45 17.13 79.42
C ALA A 340 -47.33 16.25 80.68
N ALA A 341 -46.66 15.09 80.58
CA ALA A 341 -46.51 14.17 81.71
C ALA A 341 -45.58 14.71 82.82
N ARG A 342 -44.62 15.57 82.48
CA ARG A 342 -43.67 16.18 83.42
C ARG A 342 -44.00 17.64 83.79
N GLY A 343 -45.05 18.21 83.21
CA GLY A 343 -45.50 19.57 83.53
C GLY A 343 -44.61 20.68 82.96
N PHE A 344 -43.96 20.45 81.81
CA PHE A 344 -43.16 21.48 81.15
C PHE A 344 -44.07 22.47 80.38
N ASP A 345 -43.83 23.77 80.54
CA ASP A 345 -44.62 24.83 79.91
C ASP A 345 -44.17 25.13 78.47
N VAL A 346 -42.87 24.96 78.19
CA VAL A 346 -42.26 25.20 76.87
C VAL A 346 -41.16 24.17 76.62
N VAL A 347 -41.14 23.59 75.41
CA VAL A 347 -40.05 22.71 74.94
C VAL A 347 -39.25 23.39 73.83
N LEU A 348 -37.94 23.45 73.99
CA LEU A 348 -37.01 23.98 73.00
C LEU A 348 -36.36 22.83 72.22
N THR A 349 -36.32 22.95 70.89
CA THR A 349 -35.79 21.93 69.97
C THR A 349 -34.26 21.98 69.81
N ARG A 350 -33.60 22.97 70.42
CA ARG A 350 -32.14 23.14 70.43
C ARG A 350 -31.71 23.76 71.75
N TYR A 351 -30.58 23.29 72.27
CA TYR A 351 -29.98 23.79 73.50
C TYR A 351 -29.43 25.21 73.28
N LEU A 352 -30.00 26.20 73.97
CA LEU A 352 -29.48 27.56 74.04
C LEU A 352 -28.72 27.70 75.37
N THR A 353 -27.43 28.05 75.30
CA THR A 353 -26.44 27.93 76.39
C THR A 353 -26.71 28.74 77.68
N ASN A 354 -27.84 29.46 77.77
CA ASN A 354 -28.14 30.38 78.87
C ASN A 354 -29.52 30.14 79.54
N LEU A 355 -30.14 28.96 79.36
CA LEU A 355 -31.41 28.60 80.04
C LEU A 355 -31.18 27.37 80.92
N THR A 356 -31.68 27.39 82.16
CA THR A 356 -31.79 26.21 83.04
C THR A 356 -32.93 25.33 82.55
N GLY A 357 -32.72 24.62 81.44
CA GLY A 357 -33.67 23.67 80.88
C GLY A 357 -33.28 22.23 81.23
N GLU A 358 -34.27 21.40 81.58
CA GLU A 358 -34.07 19.98 81.83
C GLU A 358 -34.00 19.23 80.49
N ASP A 359 -32.95 18.42 80.30
CA ASP A 359 -32.79 17.64 79.07
C ASP A 359 -33.74 16.44 79.08
N MET A 360 -34.68 16.43 78.15
CA MET A 360 -35.68 15.37 78.00
C MET A 360 -35.31 14.37 76.90
N THR A 361 -34.16 14.52 76.26
CA THR A 361 -33.74 13.73 75.10
C THR A 361 -33.72 12.23 75.39
N THR A 362 -33.18 11.81 76.54
CA THR A 362 -33.11 10.40 76.95
C THR A 362 -34.49 9.78 77.21
N ASP A 363 -35.42 10.56 77.75
CA ASP A 363 -36.78 10.10 78.06
C ASP A 363 -37.64 9.94 76.81
N VAL A 364 -37.48 10.86 75.85
CA VAL A 364 -38.12 10.77 74.53
C VAL A 364 -37.58 9.57 73.76
N LEU A 365 -36.27 9.32 73.84
CA LEU A 365 -35.63 8.14 73.24
C LEU A 365 -36.12 6.81 73.85
N ALA A 366 -36.36 6.77 75.15
CA ALA A 366 -36.87 5.58 75.82
C ALA A 366 -38.31 5.24 75.43
N ARG A 367 -39.10 6.26 75.06
CA ARG A 367 -40.51 6.12 74.69
C ARG A 367 -40.69 5.77 73.21
N LEU A 368 -39.88 6.33 72.32
CA LEU A 368 -39.87 6.01 70.88
C LEU A 368 -39.40 4.58 70.54
N LYS A 369 -38.78 3.88 71.49
CA LYS A 369 -38.29 2.50 71.35
C LYS A 369 -39.28 1.43 71.87
N ARG A 370 -40.36 1.86 72.53
CA ARG A 370 -41.47 0.97 72.92
C ARG A 370 -42.45 0.84 71.75
#